data_AF-A0A957BPJ8-F1
#
_entry.id   AF-A0A957BPJ8-F1
#
_cell.length_a   1.000
_cell.length_b   1.000
_cell.length_c   1.000
_cell.angle_alpha   90.00
_cell.angle_beta   90.00
_cell.angle_gamma   90.00
#
_symmetry.space_group_name_H-M   'P 1'
#
loop_
_entity.id
_entity.type
_entity.pdbx_description
1 polymer ?
#
loop_
_entity_poly.entity_id
_entity_poly.type
_entity_poly.pdbx_seq_one_letter_code
_entity_poly.pdbx_strand_id
1 'polypeptide(L)'
;MKRKTITLLLMVAMLLVAVGAVMAQDTVTLEFSQWWEPELPAGEFRALMDEFEAQNPGITVELISGPYSTTRDQIVAGAATGTMSDVVGLDGAWVSDFVKQGALASLSDLMMEAGYDDSELAAQIQLNGATYMIPVVNFVYPVFVNLDLMEAAGVMSPPATRDEFAAAASAMTDPDNNVYGWVLPLSTEQPNG
;
A
#
# COMPACT_ATOMS: atom_id res chain seq x y z
N MET A 1 -21.00 -61.90 -18.95
CA MET A 1 -21.18 -60.82 -17.95
C MET A 1 -19.87 -60.35 -17.31
N LYS A 2 -18.90 -61.24 -16.99
CA LYS A 2 -17.63 -60.87 -16.32
C LYS A 2 -16.68 -59.94 -17.09
N ARG A 3 -16.73 -59.92 -18.44
CA ARG A 3 -15.84 -59.08 -19.26
C ARG A 3 -16.22 -57.59 -19.30
N LYS A 4 -17.51 -57.24 -19.16
CA LYS A 4 -17.98 -55.84 -19.18
C LYS A 4 -17.71 -55.12 -17.86
N THR A 5 -17.71 -55.86 -16.74
CA THR A 5 -17.44 -55.32 -15.40
C THR A 5 -15.97 -54.93 -15.21
N ILE A 6 -15.04 -55.68 -15.83
CA ILE A 6 -13.59 -55.39 -15.77
C ILE A 6 -13.24 -54.14 -16.59
N THR A 7 -13.88 -53.93 -17.74
CA THR A 7 -13.67 -52.73 -18.57
C THR A 7 -14.16 -51.45 -17.89
N LEU A 8 -15.26 -51.52 -17.13
CA LEU A 8 -15.82 -50.37 -16.41
C LEU A 8 -14.94 -49.96 -15.21
N LEU A 9 -14.38 -50.93 -14.48
CA LEU A 9 -13.45 -50.68 -13.36
C LEU A 9 -12.11 -50.07 -13.82
N LEU A 10 -11.61 -50.45 -14.99
CA LEU A 10 -10.41 -49.86 -15.59
C LEU A 10 -10.63 -48.42 -16.08
N MET A 11 -11.81 -48.09 -16.61
CA MET A 11 -12.15 -46.71 -17.01
C MET A 11 -12.33 -45.78 -15.80
N VAL A 12 -12.93 -46.25 -14.70
CA VAL A 12 -13.06 -45.47 -13.46
C VAL A 12 -11.69 -45.24 -12.80
N ALA A 13 -10.80 -46.22 -12.83
CA ALA A 13 -9.43 -46.06 -12.34
C ALA A 13 -8.60 -45.08 -13.20
N MET A 14 -8.76 -45.08 -14.53
CA MET A 14 -8.13 -44.07 -15.40
C MET A 14 -8.72 -42.67 -15.21
N LEU A 15 -10.01 -42.54 -14.94
CA LEU A 15 -10.63 -41.24 -14.63
C LEU A 15 -10.16 -40.69 -13.28
N LEU A 16 -9.91 -41.55 -12.28
CA LEU A 16 -9.39 -41.16 -10.96
C LEU A 16 -7.90 -40.75 -11.02
N VAL A 17 -7.11 -41.33 -11.91
CA VAL A 17 -5.70 -40.93 -12.12
C VAL A 17 -5.61 -39.63 -12.92
N ALA A 18 -6.57 -39.35 -13.82
CA ALA A 18 -6.62 -38.09 -14.56
C ALA A 18 -7.01 -36.88 -13.69
N VAL A 19 -7.68 -37.09 -12.56
CA VAL A 19 -7.98 -36.02 -11.57
C VAL A 19 -6.82 -35.81 -10.58
N GLY A 20 -5.95 -36.82 -10.40
CA GLY A 20 -4.76 -36.72 -9.54
C GLY A 20 -3.53 -36.07 -10.19
N ALA A 21 -3.62 -35.70 -11.47
CA ALA A 21 -2.59 -34.95 -12.21
C ALA A 21 -2.98 -33.48 -12.39
N VAL A 22 -3.54 -32.87 -11.33
CA VAL A 22 -3.38 -31.42 -11.16
C VAL A 22 -1.88 -31.21 -11.14
N MET A 23 -1.37 -30.66 -12.23
CA MET A 23 0.04 -30.31 -12.41
C MET A 23 0.52 -29.66 -11.11
N ALA A 24 1.61 -30.15 -10.55
CA ALA A 24 2.38 -29.39 -9.58
C ALA A 24 2.88 -28.14 -10.31
N GLN A 25 2.02 -27.13 -10.36
CA GLN A 25 2.37 -25.81 -10.81
C GLN A 25 3.31 -25.27 -9.73
N ASP A 26 4.55 -24.99 -10.09
CA ASP A 26 5.52 -24.41 -9.18
C ASP A 26 4.85 -23.21 -8.51
N THR A 27 4.67 -23.31 -7.19
CA THR A 27 3.99 -22.27 -6.44
C THR A 27 4.87 -21.04 -6.45
N VAL A 28 4.34 -19.94 -6.97
CA VAL A 28 4.98 -18.63 -6.91
C VAL A 28 4.62 -18.02 -5.56
N THR A 29 5.64 -17.60 -4.82
CA THR A 29 5.45 -16.83 -3.58
C THR A 29 5.91 -15.41 -3.85
N LEU A 30 4.98 -14.46 -3.74
CA LEU A 30 5.24 -13.03 -3.86
C LEU A 30 5.53 -12.47 -2.47
N GLU A 31 6.65 -11.78 -2.32
CA GLU A 31 6.93 -11.01 -1.13
C GLU A 31 6.27 -9.63 -1.24
N PHE A 32 5.46 -9.27 -0.25
CA PHE A 32 4.82 -7.96 -0.15
C PHE A 32 5.25 -7.27 1.16
N SER A 33 6.09 -6.23 1.08
CA SER A 33 6.44 -5.41 2.23
C SER A 33 5.63 -4.12 2.33
N GLN A 34 5.09 -3.78 3.50
CA GLN A 34 4.29 -2.56 3.75
C GLN A 34 4.25 -2.20 5.26
N TRP A 35 3.61 -1.09 5.62
CA TRP A 35 3.43 -0.67 7.03
C TRP A 35 1.99 -0.39 7.51
N TRP A 36 1.02 -0.31 6.59
CA TRP A 36 -0.33 0.19 6.84
C TRP A 36 -1.37 -0.89 7.14
N GLU A 37 -1.03 -2.18 7.04
CA GLU A 37 -1.95 -3.27 7.42
C GLU A 37 -2.53 -3.12 8.83
N PRO A 38 -1.74 -2.74 9.86
CA PRO A 38 -2.26 -2.54 11.21
C PRO A 38 -3.24 -1.37 11.34
N GLU A 39 -3.32 -0.48 10.35
CA GLU A 39 -4.28 0.63 10.31
C GLU A 39 -5.67 0.17 9.84
N LEU A 40 -5.76 -1.03 9.25
CA LEU A 40 -7.01 -1.65 8.83
C LEU A 40 -7.64 -2.44 10.00
N PRO A 41 -8.96 -2.68 9.98
CA PRO A 41 -9.57 -3.58 10.94
C PRO A 41 -8.93 -4.97 10.89
N ALA A 42 -8.73 -5.57 12.07
CA ALA A 42 -8.00 -6.83 12.20
C ALA A 42 -8.56 -7.92 11.27
N GLY A 43 -7.68 -8.48 10.43
CA GLY A 43 -8.02 -9.56 9.51
C GLY A 43 -8.57 -9.12 8.14
N GLU A 44 -8.93 -7.86 7.95
CA GLU A 44 -9.43 -7.36 6.65
C GLU A 44 -8.39 -7.54 5.55
N PHE A 45 -7.15 -7.13 5.81
CA PHE A 45 -6.11 -7.26 4.80
C PHE A 45 -5.75 -8.71 4.50
N ARG A 46 -5.79 -9.58 5.52
CA ARG A 46 -5.60 -11.03 5.33
C ARG A 46 -6.71 -11.60 4.44
N ALA A 47 -7.96 -11.22 4.67
CA ALA A 47 -9.09 -11.66 3.84
C ALA A 47 -8.94 -11.23 2.37
N LEU A 48 -8.43 -10.01 2.10
CA LEU A 48 -8.14 -9.56 0.73
C LEU A 48 -7.07 -10.40 0.05
N MET A 49 -5.99 -10.73 0.76
CA MET A 49 -4.94 -11.59 0.21
C MET A 49 -5.44 -13.03 0.02
N ASP A 50 -6.28 -13.56 0.91
CA ASP A 50 -6.85 -14.90 0.77
C ASP A 50 -7.78 -15.00 -0.45
N GLU A 51 -8.58 -13.95 -0.72
CA GLU A 51 -9.38 -13.85 -1.93
C GLU A 51 -8.50 -13.79 -3.19
N PHE A 52 -7.41 -13.01 -3.15
CA PHE A 52 -6.43 -12.97 -4.24
C PHE A 52 -5.81 -14.35 -4.51
N GLU A 53 -5.35 -15.05 -3.46
CA GLU A 53 -4.75 -16.40 -3.59
C GLU A 53 -5.76 -17.42 -4.11
N ALA A 54 -7.03 -17.33 -3.69
CA ALA A 54 -8.11 -18.18 -4.19
C ALA A 54 -8.42 -17.94 -5.68
N GLN A 55 -8.39 -16.67 -6.12
CA GLN A 55 -8.60 -16.29 -7.52
C GLN A 55 -7.39 -16.60 -8.42
N ASN A 56 -6.20 -16.77 -7.83
CA ASN A 56 -4.94 -17.00 -8.55
C ASN A 56 -4.25 -18.29 -8.09
N PRO A 57 -4.79 -19.49 -8.45
CA PRO A 57 -4.20 -20.76 -8.04
C PRO A 57 -2.73 -20.88 -8.43
N GLY A 58 -1.89 -21.27 -7.46
CA GLY A 58 -0.44 -21.37 -7.64
C GLY A 58 0.33 -20.10 -7.28
N ILE A 59 -0.34 -19.03 -6.85
CA ILE A 59 0.29 -17.83 -6.26
C ILE A 59 -0.04 -17.77 -4.77
N THR A 60 0.96 -17.41 -3.97
CA THR A 60 0.87 -17.18 -2.52
C THR A 60 1.50 -15.83 -2.18
N VAL A 61 1.01 -15.14 -1.15
CA VAL A 61 1.56 -13.85 -0.72
C VAL A 61 2.17 -13.95 0.67
N GLU A 62 3.48 -13.73 0.75
CA GLU A 62 4.20 -13.54 2.01
C GLU A 62 4.16 -12.05 2.38
N LEU A 63 3.41 -11.72 3.43
CA LEU A 63 3.29 -10.35 3.92
C LEU A 63 4.37 -10.03 4.94
N ILE A 64 5.17 -9.00 4.65
CA ILE A 64 6.11 -8.37 5.58
C ILE A 64 5.51 -7.04 6.03
N SER A 65 4.91 -7.02 7.22
CA SER A 65 4.36 -5.80 7.82
C SER A 65 5.21 -5.32 8.98
N GLY A 66 5.64 -4.06 8.94
CA GLY A 66 6.46 -3.45 9.98
C GLY A 66 6.20 -1.94 10.14
N PRO A 67 6.79 -1.28 11.13
CA PRO A 67 6.66 0.17 11.30
C PRO A 67 7.16 0.95 10.07
N TYR A 68 6.53 2.08 9.75
CA TYR A 68 6.86 2.94 8.60
C TYR A 68 8.37 3.19 8.45
N SER A 69 9.04 3.58 9.54
CA SER A 69 10.48 3.85 9.54
C SER A 69 11.32 2.66 9.10
N THR A 70 10.99 1.46 9.60
CA THR A 70 11.73 0.23 9.28
C THR A 70 11.46 -0.20 7.84
N THR A 71 10.20 -0.13 7.40
CA THR A 71 9.83 -0.45 6.01
C THR A 71 10.55 0.47 5.03
N ARG A 72 10.63 1.78 5.31
CA ARG A 72 11.37 2.74 4.49
C ARG A 72 12.84 2.35 4.34
N ASP A 73 13.51 2.09 5.46
CA ASP A 73 14.94 1.76 5.46
C ASP A 73 15.22 0.43 4.73
N GLN A 74 14.32 -0.55 4.88
CA GLN A 74 14.39 -1.83 4.15
C GLN A 74 14.26 -1.64 2.63
N ILE A 75 13.31 -0.82 2.17
CA ILE A 75 13.12 -0.54 0.74
C ILE A 75 14.34 0.19 0.18
N VAL A 76 14.88 1.19 0.89
CA VAL A 76 16.10 1.90 0.47
C VAL A 76 17.29 0.95 0.35
N ALA A 77 17.51 0.11 1.36
CA ALA A 77 18.59 -0.87 1.34
C ALA A 77 18.40 -1.89 0.21
N GLY A 78 17.19 -2.44 0.08
CA GLY A 78 16.82 -3.41 -0.94
C GLY A 78 17.00 -2.87 -2.35
N ALA A 79 16.66 -1.60 -2.60
CA ALA A 79 16.88 -0.95 -3.89
C ALA A 79 18.38 -0.87 -4.23
N ALA A 80 19.22 -0.57 -3.25
CA ALA A 80 20.66 -0.49 -3.43
C ALA A 80 21.33 -1.86 -3.64
N THR A 81 20.77 -2.93 -3.06
CA THR A 81 21.32 -4.29 -3.12
C THR A 81 20.65 -5.19 -4.17
N GLY A 82 19.55 -4.74 -4.79
CA GLY A 82 18.75 -5.54 -5.71
C GLY A 82 17.97 -6.67 -5.01
N THR A 83 17.55 -6.44 -3.76
CA THR A 83 16.84 -7.42 -2.92
C THR A 83 15.53 -6.87 -2.36
N MET A 84 14.85 -6.02 -3.14
CA MET A 84 13.50 -5.55 -2.79
C MET A 84 12.52 -6.72 -2.86
N SER A 85 11.45 -6.64 -2.05
CA SER A 85 10.25 -7.47 -2.22
C SER A 85 9.65 -7.27 -3.62
N ASP A 86 8.89 -8.25 -4.10
CA ASP A 86 8.22 -8.18 -5.41
C ASP A 86 7.20 -7.03 -5.46
N VAL A 87 6.50 -6.81 -4.35
CA VAL A 87 5.57 -5.69 -4.15
C VAL A 87 5.98 -4.91 -2.92
N VAL A 88 6.04 -3.58 -3.05
CA VAL A 88 6.43 -2.68 -1.96
C VAL A 88 5.38 -1.60 -1.74
N GLY A 89 4.96 -1.44 -0.49
CA GLY A 89 4.23 -0.26 -0.03
C GLY A 89 5.17 0.94 -0.05
N LEU A 90 4.77 2.01 -0.74
CA LEU A 90 5.57 3.21 -0.90
C LEU A 90 4.80 4.44 -0.46
N ASP A 91 5.51 5.37 0.15
CA ASP A 91 5.03 6.74 0.27
C ASP A 91 5.17 7.41 -1.11
N GLY A 92 4.14 8.14 -1.55
CA GLY A 92 4.15 8.82 -2.84
C GLY A 92 5.35 9.76 -3.02
N ALA A 93 5.86 10.33 -1.92
CA ALA A 93 7.03 11.21 -1.94
C ALA A 93 8.33 10.47 -2.33
N TRP A 94 8.41 9.15 -2.14
CA TRP A 94 9.63 8.38 -2.41
C TRP A 94 9.72 7.87 -3.86
N VAL A 95 8.58 7.75 -4.54
CA VAL A 95 8.48 7.09 -5.85
C VAL A 95 9.47 7.68 -6.86
N SER A 96 9.60 9.00 -6.91
CA SER A 96 10.49 9.67 -7.88
C SER A 96 11.94 9.23 -7.78
N ASP A 97 12.43 9.01 -6.56
CA ASP A 97 13.83 8.69 -6.35
C ASP A 97 14.13 7.22 -6.67
N PHE A 98 13.19 6.30 -6.41
CA PHE A 98 13.35 4.90 -6.80
C PHE A 98 13.20 4.70 -8.31
N VAL A 99 12.33 5.46 -8.98
CA VAL A 99 12.23 5.46 -10.45
C VAL A 99 13.53 5.92 -11.09
N LYS A 100 14.15 7.00 -10.60
CA LYS A 100 15.46 7.48 -11.11
C LYS A 100 16.58 6.46 -10.92
N GLN A 101 16.51 5.65 -9.87
CA GLN A 101 17.46 4.57 -9.60
C GLN A 101 17.20 3.33 -10.48
N GLY A 102 16.07 3.26 -11.17
CA GLY A 102 15.66 2.08 -11.95
C GLY A 102 15.20 0.91 -11.06
N ALA A 103 14.83 1.18 -9.81
CA ALA A 103 14.46 0.15 -8.83
C ALA A 103 12.99 -0.28 -8.92
N LEU A 104 12.14 0.50 -9.60
CA LEU A 104 10.71 0.19 -9.78
C LEU A 104 10.41 -0.14 -11.23
N ALA A 105 9.65 -1.22 -11.43
CA ALA A 105 9.06 -1.54 -12.72
C ALA A 105 7.92 -0.55 -13.06
N SER A 106 7.75 -0.27 -14.36
CA SER A 106 6.57 0.44 -14.86
C SER A 106 5.35 -0.48 -14.75
N LEU A 107 4.31 -0.02 -14.05
CA LEU A 107 3.03 -0.72 -13.97
C LEU A 107 2.21 -0.55 -15.27
N SER A 108 2.46 0.50 -16.07
CA SER A 108 1.69 0.72 -17.30
C SER A 108 1.77 -0.45 -18.28
N ASP A 109 2.98 -1.00 -18.48
CA ASP A 109 3.18 -2.14 -19.38
C ASP A 109 2.53 -3.41 -18.82
N LEU A 110 2.65 -3.63 -17.51
CA LEU A 110 2.06 -4.78 -16.81
C LEU A 110 0.53 -4.73 -16.84
N MET A 111 -0.05 -3.56 -16.60
CA MET A 111 -1.50 -3.34 -16.65
C MET A 111 -2.05 -3.55 -18.05
N MET A 112 -1.35 -3.03 -19.07
CA MET A 112 -1.72 -3.23 -20.47
C MET A 112 -1.66 -4.72 -20.86
N GLU A 113 -0.58 -5.43 -20.49
CA GLU A 113 -0.43 -6.86 -20.77
C GLU A 113 -1.51 -7.70 -20.06
N ALA A 114 -1.86 -7.33 -18.83
CA ALA A 114 -2.93 -7.96 -18.07
C ALA A 114 -4.35 -7.61 -18.57
N GLY A 115 -4.49 -6.66 -19.50
CA GLY A 115 -5.79 -6.14 -19.92
C GLY A 115 -6.55 -5.46 -18.78
N TYR A 116 -5.84 -4.86 -17.83
CA TYR A 116 -6.40 -4.21 -16.65
C TYR A 116 -7.16 -2.94 -17.06
N ASP A 117 -8.41 -2.81 -16.61
CA ASP A 117 -9.20 -1.59 -16.77
C ASP A 117 -8.81 -0.59 -15.67
N ASP A 118 -8.06 0.43 -16.07
CA ASP A 118 -7.55 1.44 -15.15
C ASP A 118 -8.49 2.64 -14.95
N SER A 119 -9.69 2.61 -15.55
CA SER A 119 -10.68 3.68 -15.41
C SER A 119 -11.19 3.86 -13.97
N GLU A 120 -11.11 2.80 -13.16
CA GLU A 120 -11.48 2.80 -11.75
C GLU A 120 -10.31 3.26 -10.84
N LEU A 121 -9.10 3.40 -11.37
CA LEU A 121 -7.96 3.86 -10.58
C LEU A 121 -8.00 5.37 -10.40
N ALA A 122 -8.13 5.80 -9.15
CA ALA A 122 -7.93 7.19 -8.77
C ALA A 122 -6.44 7.46 -8.47
N ALA A 123 -5.97 8.64 -8.89
CA ALA A 123 -4.70 9.22 -8.42
C ALA A 123 -3.44 8.37 -8.65
N GLN A 124 -3.34 7.66 -9.78
CA GLN A 124 -2.11 6.97 -10.18
C GLN A 124 -0.90 7.91 -10.07
N ILE A 125 0.19 7.45 -9.44
CA ILE A 125 1.43 8.22 -9.40
C ILE A 125 2.23 7.93 -10.65
N GLN A 126 2.25 8.92 -11.54
CA GLN A 126 2.88 8.84 -12.85
C GLN A 126 4.15 9.67 -12.92
N LEU A 127 5.18 9.10 -13.54
CA LEU A 127 6.42 9.80 -13.90
C LEU A 127 6.71 9.55 -15.38
N ASN A 128 7.01 10.62 -16.11
CA ASN A 128 7.31 10.56 -17.55
C ASN A 128 6.24 9.82 -18.38
N GLY A 129 4.97 9.89 -17.96
CA GLY A 129 3.85 9.25 -18.65
C GLY A 129 3.67 7.75 -18.36
N ALA A 130 4.44 7.18 -17.42
CA ALA A 130 4.29 5.80 -16.94
C ALA A 130 3.85 5.77 -15.47
N THR A 131 3.01 4.79 -15.14
CA THR A 131 2.49 4.57 -13.79
C THR A 131 3.47 3.73 -12.98
N TYR A 132 3.82 4.18 -11.79
CA TYR A 132 4.78 3.49 -10.91
C TYR A 132 4.21 3.13 -9.54
N MET A 133 3.08 3.71 -9.16
CA MET A 133 2.39 3.37 -7.92
C MET A 133 0.89 3.60 -8.08
N ILE A 134 0.12 2.67 -7.51
CA ILE A 134 -1.33 2.77 -7.36
C ILE A 134 -1.60 3.04 -5.87
N PRO A 135 -2.17 4.20 -5.51
CA PRO A 135 -2.48 4.47 -4.11
C PRO A 135 -3.58 3.53 -3.59
N VAL A 136 -3.29 2.84 -2.48
CA VAL A 136 -4.30 2.05 -1.73
C VAL A 136 -5.11 2.96 -0.80
N VAL A 137 -4.47 4.01 -0.27
CA VAL A 137 -5.08 5.05 0.54
C VAL A 137 -4.50 6.39 0.11
N ASN A 138 -5.35 7.43 0.04
CA ASN A 138 -4.91 8.80 -0.13
C ASN A 138 -5.16 9.59 1.15
N PHE A 139 -4.13 10.28 1.62
CA PHE A 139 -4.23 11.19 2.76
C PHE A 139 -4.31 12.64 2.28
N VAL A 140 -5.11 13.43 2.98
CA VAL A 140 -5.03 14.88 2.91
C VAL A 140 -4.42 15.38 4.21
N TYR A 141 -3.68 16.48 4.15
CA TYR A 141 -3.13 17.17 5.32
C TYR A 141 -4.02 18.35 5.68
N PRO A 142 -5.12 18.15 6.44
CA PRO A 142 -5.95 19.25 6.90
C PRO A 142 -5.22 20.02 8.00
N VAL A 143 -5.50 21.32 8.08
CA VAL A 143 -5.18 22.11 9.26
C VAL A 143 -6.31 21.92 10.26
N PHE A 144 -6.03 21.21 11.36
CA PHE A 144 -6.93 21.15 12.51
C PHE A 144 -6.73 22.39 13.38
N VAL A 145 -7.83 23.01 13.84
CA VAL A 145 -7.78 24.23 14.65
C VAL A 145 -8.55 24.04 15.94
N ASN A 146 -7.95 24.45 17.06
CA ASN A 146 -8.63 24.53 18.34
C ASN A 146 -9.41 25.86 18.41
N LEU A 147 -10.74 25.76 18.35
CA LEU A 147 -11.62 26.94 18.32
C LEU A 147 -11.64 27.71 19.64
N ASP A 148 -11.45 27.04 20.77
CA ASP A 148 -11.41 27.70 22.09
C ASP A 148 -10.15 28.57 22.21
N LEU A 149 -9.01 28.08 21.70
CA LEU A 149 -7.77 28.86 21.64
C LEU A 149 -7.86 30.02 20.65
N MET A 150 -8.58 29.86 19.54
CA MET A 150 -8.86 30.97 18.63
C MET A 150 -9.69 32.07 19.31
N GLU A 151 -10.78 31.68 19.99
CA GLU A 151 -11.65 32.63 20.70
C GLU A 151 -10.88 33.38 21.80
N ALA A 152 -10.10 32.64 22.62
CA ALA A 152 -9.26 33.23 23.67
C ALA A 152 -8.21 34.22 23.12
N ALA A 153 -7.68 33.95 21.92
CA ALA A 153 -6.72 34.82 21.24
C ALA A 153 -7.36 35.94 20.39
N GLY A 154 -8.70 36.02 20.34
CA GLY A 154 -9.42 37.01 19.53
C GLY A 154 -9.37 36.76 18.02
N VAL A 155 -9.08 35.53 17.59
CA VAL A 155 -9.06 35.13 16.17
C VAL A 155 -10.47 34.71 15.75
N MET A 156 -11.12 35.54 14.92
CA MET A 156 -12.56 35.40 14.62
C MET A 156 -12.90 34.38 13.51
N SER A 157 -11.92 33.97 12.72
CA SER A 157 -12.12 33.02 11.61
C SER A 157 -10.85 32.23 11.32
N PRO A 158 -10.95 30.97 10.87
CA PRO A 158 -9.77 30.22 10.44
C PRO A 158 -9.00 30.98 9.36
N PRO A 159 -7.66 31.00 9.42
CA PRO A 159 -6.85 31.75 8.49
C PRO A 159 -6.95 31.15 7.07
N ALA A 160 -7.16 32.01 6.08
CA ALA A 160 -7.25 31.64 4.67
C ALA A 160 -5.96 31.94 3.89
N THR A 161 -5.08 32.80 4.43
CA THR A 161 -3.79 33.15 3.84
C THR A 161 -2.63 32.80 4.76
N ARG A 162 -1.41 32.72 4.19
CA ARG A 162 -0.20 32.45 4.98
C ARG A 162 0.09 33.53 6.02
N ASP A 163 -0.24 34.78 5.70
CA ASP A 163 -0.04 35.92 6.60
C ASP A 163 -1.05 35.88 7.75
N GLU A 164 -2.32 35.59 7.46
CA GLU A 164 -3.35 35.37 8.48
C GLU A 164 -2.99 34.18 9.37
N PHE A 165 -2.47 33.11 8.77
CA PHE A 165 -2.04 31.93 9.47
C PHE A 165 -0.90 32.24 10.46
N ALA A 166 0.13 32.94 10.01
CA ALA A 166 1.25 33.35 10.86
C ALA A 166 0.80 34.28 12.00
N ALA A 167 -0.13 35.20 11.73
CA ALA A 167 -0.70 36.10 12.72
C ALA A 167 -1.52 35.32 13.76
N ALA A 168 -2.41 34.42 13.33
CA ALA A 168 -3.22 33.59 14.22
C ALA A 168 -2.36 32.68 15.10
N ALA A 169 -1.37 31.98 14.51
CA ALA A 169 -0.45 31.12 15.27
C ALA A 169 0.36 31.92 16.31
N SER A 170 0.78 33.14 15.97
CA SER A 170 1.47 34.02 16.93
C SER A 170 0.54 34.47 18.06
N ALA A 171 -0.71 34.85 17.75
CA ALA A 171 -1.69 35.28 18.74
C ALA A 171 -2.13 34.14 19.68
N MET A 172 -2.19 32.92 19.17
CA MET A 172 -2.58 31.71 19.92
C MET A 172 -1.41 31.08 20.71
N THR A 173 -0.19 31.65 20.64
CA THR A 173 0.97 31.12 21.37
C THR A 173 1.07 31.76 22.76
N ASP A 174 1.05 30.91 23.78
CA ASP A 174 1.23 31.26 25.19
C ASP A 174 2.24 30.30 25.84
N PRO A 175 3.54 30.64 25.81
CA PRO A 175 4.59 29.77 26.33
C PRO A 175 4.51 29.54 27.84
N ASP A 176 3.96 30.50 28.60
CA ASP A 176 3.84 30.40 30.06
C ASP A 176 2.86 29.29 30.47
N ASN A 177 1.91 28.98 29.58
CA ASN A 177 0.93 27.91 29.75
C ASN A 177 1.19 26.69 28.84
N ASN A 178 2.36 26.62 28.19
CA ASN A 178 2.73 25.56 27.23
C ASN A 178 1.72 25.41 26.07
N VAL A 179 1.17 26.52 25.58
CA VAL A 179 0.29 26.56 24.41
C VAL A 179 1.05 27.13 23.22
N TYR A 180 1.02 26.43 22.09
CA TYR A 180 1.64 26.88 20.84
C TYR A 180 0.57 26.97 19.75
N GLY A 181 0.50 28.09 19.05
CA GLY A 181 -0.52 28.34 18.03
C GLY A 181 -0.38 27.49 16.76
N TRP A 182 0.69 26.71 16.64
CA TRP A 182 0.86 25.71 15.60
C TRP A 182 1.81 24.61 16.06
N VAL A 183 1.50 23.38 15.67
CA VAL A 183 2.37 22.22 15.80
C VAL A 183 2.42 21.54 14.43
N LEU A 184 3.64 21.30 13.94
CA LEU A 184 3.88 20.44 12.79
C LEU A 184 4.82 19.33 13.30
N PRO A 185 4.37 18.07 13.30
CA PRO A 185 5.28 16.97 13.60
C PRO A 185 6.32 16.87 12.46
N LEU A 186 7.58 16.78 12.87
CA LEU A 186 8.76 16.71 11.97
C LEU A 186 9.47 15.36 12.09
N SER A 187 8.82 14.40 12.75
CA SER A 187 9.31 13.03 12.86
C SER A 187 9.33 12.38 11.48
N THR A 188 10.32 11.53 11.25
CA THR A 188 10.34 10.66 10.07
C THR A 188 9.88 9.25 10.43
N GLU A 189 9.41 9.04 11.67
CA GLU A 189 8.98 7.73 12.16
C GLU A 189 7.57 7.37 11.72
N GLN A 190 6.75 8.36 11.38
CA GLN A 190 5.38 8.20 10.92
C GLN A 190 5.19 8.80 9.52
N PRO A 191 4.25 8.28 8.72
CA PRO A 191 4.02 8.75 7.34
C PRO A 191 3.54 10.20 7.25
N ASN A 192 2.93 10.74 8.30
CA ASN A 192 2.37 12.09 8.35
C ASN A 192 3.34 13.17 8.87
N GLY A 193 4.59 12.82 9.16
CA GLY A 193 5.50 13.68 9.90
C GLY A 193 5.33 13.56 11.40
#